data_AF-A0A964QWW9-F1
#
_entry.id   AF-A0A964QWW9-F1
#
_cell.length_a   1.000
_cell.length_b   1.000
_cell.length_c   1.000
_cell.angle_alpha   90.00
_cell.angle_beta   90.00
_cell.angle_gamma   90.00
#
_symmetry.space_group_name_H-M   'P 1'
#
loop_
_entity.id
_entity.type
_entity.pdbx_description
1 polymer ?
#
loop_
_entity_poly.entity_id
_entity_poly.type
_entity_poly.pdbx_seq_one_letter_code
_entity_poly.pdbx_strand_id
1 'polypeptide(L)'
;MPEQMTPRGKRLLIMAMVFPWLFLAVYYGTPLLNSQTRHMRAVDAHIEKISPLWDKFRAEHPGFDQVKLFAYTDGDGMFGAHGYVATDEQLSELRKFMESTAPPRPIYVGSVHVAGPEFFGFPKKVEPK
;
A
#
# COMPACT_ATOMS: atom_id res chain seq x y z
N MET A 1 38.95 -22.36 -24.17
CA MET A 1 37.97 -22.96 -25.11
C MET A 1 36.87 -21.96 -25.53
N PRO A 2 37.14 -20.98 -26.41
CA PRO A 2 36.08 -20.28 -27.16
C PRO A 2 36.35 -20.15 -28.69
N GLU A 3 37.26 -20.94 -29.26
CA GLU A 3 37.71 -20.76 -30.65
C GLU A 3 36.80 -21.38 -31.73
N GLN A 4 35.84 -22.24 -31.37
CA GLN A 4 34.99 -22.94 -32.37
C GLN A 4 33.55 -22.40 -32.51
N MET A 5 33.22 -21.24 -31.94
CA MET A 5 31.87 -20.68 -32.09
C MET A 5 31.74 -19.80 -33.33
N THR A 6 30.76 -20.10 -34.17
CA THR A 6 30.37 -19.27 -35.31
C THR A 6 29.99 -17.85 -34.84
N PRO A 7 30.14 -16.82 -35.69
CA PRO A 7 29.81 -15.43 -35.32
C PRO A 7 28.38 -15.25 -34.80
N ARG A 8 27.44 -16.08 -35.30
CA ARG A 8 26.04 -16.11 -34.84
C ARG A 8 25.91 -16.69 -33.43
N GLY A 9 26.63 -17.78 -33.12
CA GLY A 9 26.65 -18.39 -31.79
C GLY A 9 27.22 -17.43 -30.73
N LYS A 10 28.30 -16.70 -31.06
CA LYS A 10 28.87 -15.68 -30.15
C LYS A 10 27.88 -14.57 -29.84
N ARG A 11 27.15 -14.06 -30.84
CA ARG A 11 26.11 -13.02 -30.65
C ARG A 11 24.97 -13.51 -29.76
N LEU A 12 24.52 -14.74 -29.96
CA LEU A 12 23.42 -15.31 -29.18
C LEU A 12 23.81 -15.50 -27.71
N LEU A 13 25.06 -15.90 -27.46
CA LEU A 13 25.61 -16.08 -26.12
C LEU A 13 25.77 -14.73 -25.40
N ILE A 14 26.24 -13.69 -26.10
CA ILE A 14 26.28 -12.31 -25.60
C ILE A 14 24.86 -11.82 -25.25
N MET A 15 23.88 -12.04 -26.12
CA MET A 15 22.48 -11.68 -25.83
C MET A 15 21.98 -12.42 -24.59
N ALA A 16 22.17 -13.74 -24.50
CA ALA A 16 21.74 -14.53 -23.35
C ALA A 16 22.40 -14.11 -22.03
N MET A 17 23.65 -13.60 -22.08
CA MET A 17 24.32 -13.07 -20.90
C MET A 17 23.87 -11.65 -20.54
N VAL A 18 23.59 -10.78 -21.51
CA VAL A 18 23.30 -9.36 -21.25
C VAL A 18 21.81 -9.11 -21.00
N PHE A 19 20.91 -9.76 -21.75
CA PHE A 19 19.47 -9.52 -21.68
C PHE A 19 18.86 -9.72 -20.28
N PRO A 20 19.23 -10.77 -19.51
CA PRO A 20 18.70 -10.95 -18.16
C PRO A 20 19.06 -9.79 -17.24
N TRP A 21 20.31 -9.31 -17.29
CA TRP A 21 20.75 -8.18 -16.47
C TRP A 21 20.09 -6.88 -16.90
N LEU A 22 19.91 -6.67 -18.22
CA LEU A 22 19.24 -5.49 -18.75
C LEU A 22 17.74 -5.49 -18.39
N PHE A 23 17.09 -6.65 -18.46
CA PHE A 23 15.72 -6.84 -18.01
C PHE A 23 15.57 -6.56 -16.51
N LEU A 24 16.47 -7.10 -15.67
CA LEU A 24 16.46 -6.83 -14.22
C LEU A 24 16.73 -5.36 -13.91
N ALA A 25 17.68 -4.73 -14.59
CA ALA A 25 18.01 -3.32 -14.40
C ALA A 25 16.87 -2.39 -14.81
N VAL A 26 16.12 -2.72 -15.87
CA VAL A 26 14.93 -1.97 -16.26
C VAL A 26 13.77 -2.26 -15.30
N TYR A 27 13.52 -3.52 -14.97
CA TYR A 27 12.37 -3.91 -14.16
C TYR A 27 12.48 -3.47 -12.69
N TYR A 28 13.67 -3.58 -12.10
CA TYR A 28 13.93 -3.21 -10.70
C TYR A 28 14.63 -1.86 -10.53
N GLY A 29 15.30 -1.36 -11.57
CA GLY A 29 16.09 -0.12 -11.50
C GLY A 29 15.40 1.10 -12.10
N THR A 30 14.21 0.97 -12.71
CA THR A 30 13.45 2.16 -13.09
C THR A 30 13.00 2.90 -11.83
N PRO A 31 13.45 4.15 -11.62
CA PRO A 31 12.96 4.96 -10.51
C PRO A 31 11.45 5.18 -10.68
N LEU A 32 10.76 5.41 -9.54
CA LEU A 32 9.36 5.84 -9.58
C LEU A 32 9.20 6.98 -10.58
N LEU A 33 8.11 6.94 -11.36
CA LEU A 33 7.82 8.00 -12.30
C LEU A 33 7.72 9.33 -11.53
N ASN A 34 8.17 10.43 -12.14
CA ASN A 34 8.09 11.76 -11.51
C ASN A 34 6.65 12.11 -11.09
N SER A 35 5.65 11.63 -11.83
CA SER A 35 4.22 11.76 -11.47
C SER A 35 3.89 11.03 -10.17
N GLN A 36 4.28 9.76 -10.05
CA GLN A 36 4.07 8.95 -8.85
C GLN A 36 4.73 9.58 -7.62
N THR A 37 5.97 10.05 -7.76
CA THR A 37 6.69 10.75 -6.67
C THR A 37 5.94 12.00 -6.22
N ARG A 38 5.43 12.80 -7.16
CA ARG A 38 4.62 13.99 -6.85
C ARG A 38 3.30 13.62 -6.16
N HIS A 39 2.65 12.56 -6.61
CA HIS A 39 1.37 12.13 -6.05
C HIS A 39 1.54 11.53 -4.65
N MET A 40 2.60 10.77 -4.40
CA MET A 40 2.93 10.30 -3.05
C MET A 40 3.15 11.46 -2.09
N ARG A 41 3.94 12.48 -2.48
CA ARG A 41 4.13 13.69 -1.68
C ARG A 41 2.83 14.43 -1.39
N ALA A 42 1.91 14.47 -2.36
CA ALA A 42 0.60 15.08 -2.17
C ALA A 42 -0.26 14.29 -1.16
N VAL A 43 -0.19 12.96 -1.18
CA VAL A 43 -0.86 12.10 -0.20
C VAL A 43 -0.22 12.24 1.19
N ASP A 44 1.11 12.27 1.29
CA ASP A 44 1.80 12.46 2.57
C ASP A 44 1.45 13.81 3.21
N ALA A 45 1.45 14.88 2.41
CA ALA A 45 1.02 16.21 2.86
C ALA A 45 -0.47 16.23 3.27
N HIS A 46 -1.31 15.46 2.57
CA HIS A 46 -2.72 15.30 2.95
C HIS A 46 -2.85 14.59 4.30
N ILE A 47 -2.12 13.49 4.51
CA ILE A 47 -2.10 12.74 5.77
C ILE A 47 -1.69 13.64 6.93
N GLU A 48 -0.61 14.41 6.76
CA GLU A 48 -0.15 15.36 7.78
C GLU A 48 -1.22 16.41 8.11
N LYS A 49 -1.87 16.96 7.09
CA LYS A 49 -2.97 17.92 7.24
C LYS A 49 -4.17 17.34 7.99
N ILE A 50 -4.54 16.08 7.73
CA ILE A 50 -5.69 15.42 8.37
C ILE A 50 -5.32 14.71 9.68
N SER A 51 -4.05 14.72 10.10
CA SER A 51 -3.62 14.05 11.34
C SER A 51 -4.50 14.41 12.55
N PRO A 52 -4.87 15.69 12.79
CA PRO A 52 -5.76 16.03 13.90
C PRO A 52 -7.18 15.44 13.77
N LEU A 53 -7.69 15.30 12.54
CA LEU A 53 -8.99 14.68 12.28
C LEU A 53 -8.91 13.15 12.48
N TRP A 54 -7.80 12.55 12.06
CA TRP A 54 -7.54 11.13 12.26
C TRP A 54 -7.42 10.78 13.75
N ASP A 55 -6.74 11.61 14.53
CA ASP A 55 -6.61 11.41 15.97
C ASP A 55 -7.96 11.52 16.68
N LYS A 56 -8.81 12.48 16.29
CA LYS A 56 -10.19 12.57 16.79
C LYS A 56 -11.03 11.36 16.41
N PHE A 57 -10.96 10.93 15.15
CA PHE A 57 -11.69 9.75 14.67
C PHE A 57 -11.30 8.49 15.46
N ARG A 58 -10.00 8.26 15.70
CA ARG A 58 -9.54 7.13 16.52
C ARG A 58 -9.98 7.22 17.98
N ALA A 59 -10.06 8.43 18.53
CA ALA A 59 -10.54 8.63 19.91
C ALA A 59 -12.05 8.36 20.04
N GLU A 60 -12.84 8.70 19.02
CA GLU A 60 -14.29 8.48 18.99
C GLU A 60 -14.67 7.05 18.62
N HIS A 61 -13.83 6.37 17.83
CA HIS A 61 -14.06 5.01 17.34
C HIS A 61 -12.96 4.05 17.84
N PRO A 62 -13.17 3.31 18.95
CA PRO A 62 -12.20 2.34 19.43
C PRO A 62 -12.02 1.19 18.43
N GLY A 63 -10.79 0.68 18.30
CA GLY A 63 -10.44 -0.43 17.39
C GLY A 63 -9.64 -0.02 16.14
N PHE A 64 -9.30 1.26 15.98
CA PHE A 64 -8.44 1.76 14.90
C PHE A 64 -6.98 2.00 15.33
N ASP A 65 -6.57 1.56 16.53
CA ASP A 65 -5.21 1.79 17.06
C ASP A 65 -4.10 1.16 16.20
N GLN A 66 -4.41 0.05 15.55
CA GLN A 66 -3.50 -0.67 14.67
C GLN A 66 -3.59 -0.19 13.21
N VAL A 67 -4.49 0.76 12.91
CA VAL A 67 -4.64 1.31 11.56
C VAL A 67 -3.71 2.51 11.38
N LYS A 68 -2.99 2.54 10.25
CA LYS A 68 -2.20 3.70 9.84
C LYS A 68 -2.52 4.08 8.41
N LEU A 69 -2.53 5.38 8.18
CA LEU A 69 -2.69 6.00 6.88
C LEU A 69 -1.32 6.12 6.20
N PHE A 70 -1.25 5.89 4.89
CA PHE A 70 0.00 5.92 4.14
C PHE A 70 -0.19 6.25 2.65
N ALA A 71 0.87 6.70 1.98
CA ALA A 71 0.89 6.82 0.53
C ALA A 71 1.29 5.47 -0.11
N TYR A 72 0.46 4.96 -1.02
CA TYR A 72 0.71 3.70 -1.73
C TYR A 72 1.08 3.96 -3.19
N THR A 73 2.10 3.25 -3.69
CA THR A 73 2.67 3.44 -5.03
C THR A 73 1.86 2.82 -6.16
N ASP A 74 0.86 1.98 -5.85
CA ASP A 74 0.08 1.29 -6.86
C ASP A 74 -0.74 2.27 -7.73
N GLY A 75 -0.90 1.89 -9.00
CA GLY A 75 -1.33 2.78 -10.07
C GLY A 75 -0.41 4.00 -10.21
N ASP A 76 -0.96 5.19 -9.98
CA ASP A 76 -0.29 6.48 -10.09
C ASP A 76 -0.28 7.22 -8.74
N GLY A 77 -0.20 6.48 -7.63
CA GLY A 77 -0.22 7.00 -6.26
C GLY A 77 -1.64 7.04 -5.68
N MET A 78 -1.83 6.38 -4.54
CA MET A 78 -3.10 6.23 -3.83
C MET A 78 -2.99 6.59 -2.35
N PHE A 79 -4.12 6.97 -1.75
CA PHE A 79 -4.26 7.20 -0.32
C PHE A 79 -4.67 5.90 0.38
N GLY A 80 -3.74 5.26 1.06
CA GLY A 80 -3.90 3.94 1.65
C GLY A 80 -4.17 3.95 3.16
N ALA A 81 -4.81 2.89 3.64
CA ALA A 81 -4.81 2.52 5.06
C ALA A 81 -4.36 1.07 5.22
N HIS A 82 -3.49 0.81 6.19
CA HIS A 82 -3.02 -0.54 6.53
C HIS A 82 -3.39 -0.86 7.97
N GLY A 83 -3.53 -2.14 8.31
CA GLY A 83 -3.67 -2.57 9.70
C GLY A 83 -4.80 -3.57 9.88
N TYR A 84 -5.33 -3.61 11.10
CA TYR A 84 -6.39 -4.53 11.47
C TYR A 84 -7.58 -3.77 12.04
N VAL A 85 -8.78 -4.26 11.73
CA VAL A 85 -10.04 -3.85 12.36
C VAL A 85 -10.78 -5.11 12.84
N ALA A 86 -11.70 -4.94 13.79
CA ALA A 86 -12.43 -6.06 14.38
C ALA A 86 -13.62 -6.51 13.52
N THR A 87 -14.20 -5.59 12.74
CA THR A 87 -15.47 -5.80 12.02
C THR A 87 -15.48 -5.17 10.63
N ASP A 88 -16.37 -5.66 9.76
CA ASP A 88 -16.61 -5.07 8.44
C ASP A 88 -17.24 -3.67 8.54
N GLU A 89 -18.03 -3.41 9.60
CA GLU A 89 -18.58 -2.09 9.88
C GLU A 89 -17.48 -1.07 10.11
N GLN A 90 -16.44 -1.42 10.88
CA GLN A 90 -15.27 -0.56 11.08
C GLN A 90 -14.51 -0.31 9.77
N LEU A 91 -14.39 -1.32 8.90
CA LEU A 91 -13.79 -1.12 7.58
C LEU A 91 -14.59 -0.12 6.73
N SER A 92 -15.92 -0.19 6.79
CA SER A 92 -16.83 0.75 6.13
C SER A 92 -16.72 2.16 6.70
N GLU A 93 -16.64 2.30 8.02
CA GLU A 93 -16.42 3.58 8.70
C GLU A 93 -15.09 4.22 8.32
N LEU A 94 -14.01 3.42 8.30
CA LEU A 94 -12.69 3.88 7.86
C LEU A 94 -12.74 4.39 6.41
N ARG A 95 -13.39 3.66 5.51
CA ARG A 95 -13.57 4.09 4.12
C ARG A 95 -14.31 5.43 4.05
N LYS A 96 -15.44 5.56 4.76
CA LYS A 96 -16.22 6.81 4.79
C LYS A 96 -15.41 7.98 5.36
N PHE A 97 -14.63 7.74 6.41
CA PHE A 97 -13.73 8.75 6.97
C PHE A 97 -12.75 9.21 5.89
N MET A 98 -12.01 8.28 5.27
CA MET A 98 -11.03 8.60 4.22
C MET A 98 -11.66 9.37 3.06
N GLU A 99 -12.85 8.96 2.61
CA GLU A 99 -13.61 9.65 1.54
C GLU A 99 -14.02 11.07 1.94
N SER A 100 -14.46 11.26 3.18
CA SER A 100 -14.89 12.58 3.68
C SER A 100 -13.75 13.59 3.81
N THR A 101 -12.49 13.12 3.84
CA THR A 101 -11.33 14.03 3.87
C THR A 101 -11.03 14.71 2.53
N ALA A 102 -11.76 14.39 1.46
CA ALA A 102 -11.51 14.87 0.10
C ALA A 102 -10.05 14.64 -0.34
N PRO A 103 -9.59 13.37 -0.37
CA PRO A 103 -8.19 13.06 -0.63
C PRO A 103 -7.79 13.45 -2.06
N PRO A 104 -6.53 13.83 -2.28
CA PRO A 104 -6.05 14.23 -3.59
C PRO A 104 -5.99 13.07 -4.60
N ARG A 105 -6.07 11.82 -4.11
CA ARG A 105 -5.91 10.57 -4.86
C ARG A 105 -6.95 9.53 -4.44
N PRO A 106 -7.24 8.51 -5.28
CA PRO A 106 -8.12 7.41 -4.92
C PRO A 106 -7.69 6.68 -3.64
N ILE A 107 -8.68 6.12 -2.93
CA ILE A 107 -8.47 5.44 -1.66
C ILE A 107 -8.19 3.95 -1.87
N TYR A 108 -7.29 3.41 -1.07
CA TYR A 108 -6.98 1.99 -1.01
C TYR A 108 -7.11 1.46 0.42
N VAL A 109 -8.08 0.57 0.66
CA VAL A 109 -8.29 -0.10 1.96
C VAL A 109 -8.04 -1.61 1.90
N GLY A 110 -7.51 -2.11 0.78
CA GLY A 110 -7.26 -3.55 0.59
C GLY A 110 -6.19 -4.13 1.52
N SER A 111 -5.35 -3.28 2.11
CA SER A 111 -4.35 -3.62 3.13
C SER A 111 -4.87 -3.58 4.57
N VAL A 112 -6.18 -3.39 4.76
CA VAL A 112 -6.82 -3.49 6.08
C VAL A 112 -7.48 -4.86 6.19
N HIS A 113 -7.13 -5.60 7.23
CA HIS A 113 -7.64 -6.94 7.48
C HIS A 113 -8.67 -6.93 8.61
N VAL A 114 -9.75 -7.71 8.44
CA VAL A 114 -10.74 -7.94 9.49
C VAL A 114 -10.31 -9.19 10.27
N ALA A 115 -9.87 -9.02 11.51
CA ALA A 115 -9.28 -10.09 12.33
C ALA A 115 -10.25 -10.68 13.38
N GLY A 116 -11.50 -10.19 13.44
CA GLY A 116 -12.48 -10.59 14.45
C GLY A 116 -12.26 -9.92 15.82
N PRO A 117 -13.31 -9.79 16.66
CA PRO A 117 -13.25 -9.07 17.93
C PRO A 117 -12.35 -9.73 18.98
N GLU A 118 -12.12 -11.05 18.89
CA GLU A 118 -11.17 -11.79 19.73
C GLU A 118 -9.73 -11.27 19.62
N PHE A 119 -9.33 -10.71 18.48
CA PHE A 119 -7.98 -10.20 18.25
C PHE A 119 -7.71 -8.89 19.01
N PHE A 120 -8.76 -8.18 19.41
CA PHE A 120 -8.69 -6.86 20.03
C PHE A 120 -9.11 -6.85 21.51
N GLY A 121 -9.39 -8.02 22.09
CA GLY A 121 -9.70 -8.16 23.52
C GLY A 121 -11.06 -7.61 23.95
N PHE A 122 -12.04 -7.51 23.04
CA PHE A 122 -13.39 -7.11 23.41
C PHE A 122 -14.04 -8.18 24.31
N PRO A 123 -14.55 -7.84 25.51
CA PRO A 123 -15.21 -8.81 26.37
C PRO A 123 -16.45 -9.36 25.66
N LYS A 124 -16.53 -10.69 25.49
CA LYS A 124 -17.74 -11.38 25.06
C LYS A 124 -18.88 -10.92 25.95
N LYS A 125 -19.88 -10.22 25.41
CA LYS A 125 -21.18 -10.08 26.08
C LYS A 125 -21.73 -11.51 26.24
N VAL A 126 -21.67 -12.02 27.46
CA VAL A 126 -22.34 -13.26 27.84
C VAL A 126 -23.83 -12.93 27.91
N GLU A 127 -24.61 -13.41 26.95
CA GLU A 127 -26.08 -13.35 27.06
C GLU A 127 -26.51 -14.23 28.24
N PRO A 128 -27.33 -13.72 29.18
CA PRO A 128 -27.90 -14.54 30.23
C PRO A 128 -28.96 -15.48 29.63
N LYS A 129 -28.84 -16.77 29.95
CA LYS A 129 -29.91 -17.76 29.76
C LYS A 129 -30.98 -17.62 30.83
#